data_AF-A0A7C0TU83-F1
#
_entry.id   AF-A0A7C0TU83-F1
#
_cell.length_a   1.000
_cell.length_b   1.000
_cell.length_c   1.000
_cell.angle_alpha   90.00
_cell.angle_beta   90.00
_cell.angle_gamma   90.00
#
_symmetry.space_group_name_H-M   'P 1'
#
loop_
_entity.id
_entity.type
_entity.pdbx_description
1 polymer ?
#
loop_
_entity_poly.entity_id
_entity_poly.type
_entity_poly.pdbx_seq_one_letter_code
_entity_poly.pdbx_strand_id
1 'polypeptide(L)' 'QEKGLKVRIFKYRPRKRYRRHMGHRQQYTRLRVDEIVV' A
#
# COMPACT_ATOMS: atom_id res chain seq x y z
N GLN A 1 8.36 -11.77 -2.06
CA GLN A 1 7.29 -10.84 -1.67
C GLN A 1 7.43 -9.59 -2.53
N GLU A 2 6.50 -9.38 -3.47
CA GLU A 2 6.58 -8.26 -4.40
C GLU A 2 6.10 -6.98 -3.72
N LYS A 3 6.81 -5.87 -3.95
CA LYS A 3 6.38 -4.55 -3.47
C LYS A 3 5.66 -3.83 -4.61
N GLY A 4 4.43 -3.43 -4.35
CA GLY A 4 3.61 -2.63 -5.24
C GLY A 4 4.19 -1.25 -5.55
N LEU A 5 3.55 -0.59 -6.50
CA LEU A 5 3.82 0.79 -6.84
C LEU A 5 3.68 1.69 -5.60
N LYS A 6 4.50 2.75 -5.56
CA LYS A 6 4.50 3.68 -4.43
C LYS A 6 3.24 4.54 -4.48
N VAL A 7 2.35 4.34 -3.51
CA VAL A 7 1.18 5.19 -3.30
C VAL A 7 1.59 6.36 -2.41
N ARG A 8 1.38 7.60 -2.88
CA ARG A 8 1.67 8.81 -2.11
C ARG A 8 0.45 9.16 -1.26
N ILE A 9 0.59 9.10 0.06
CA ILE A 9 -0.44 9.50 1.02
C ILE A 9 -0.13 10.92 1.51
N PHE A 10 -1.09 11.82 1.39
CA PHE A 10 -1.01 13.17 1.93
C PHE A 10 -2.16 13.40 2.91
N LYS A 11 -1.83 13.79 4.14
CA LYS A 11 -2.81 14.18 5.16
C LYS A 11 -2.64 15.66 5.45
N TYR A 12 -3.73 16.41 5.42
CA TYR A 12 -3.76 17.83 5.73
C TYR A 12 -4.89 18.15 6.72
N ARG A 13 -4.61 19.03 7.70
CA ARG A 13 -5.64 19.68 8.51
C ARG A 13 -5.39 21.20 8.52
N PRO A 14 -6.37 22.02 8.09
CA PRO A 14 -6.22 23.47 8.05
C PRO A 14 -6.08 24.06 9.45
N ARG A 15 -5.39 25.20 9.56
CA ARG A 15 -5.16 25.98 10.81
C ARG A 15 -4.47 25.24 11.97
N LYS A 16 -4.15 23.95 11.81
CA LYS A 16 -3.44 23.13 12.81
C LYS A 16 -1.97 22.87 12.45
N ARG A 17 -1.44 23.55 11.42
CA ARG A 17 -0.10 23.31 10.82
C ARG A 17 0.18 21.81 10.54
N TYR A 18 -0.86 21.00 10.37
CA TYR A 18 -0.71 19.56 10.21
C TYR A 18 -0.72 19.22 8.72
N ARG A 19 0.46 18.86 8.22
CA ARG A 19 0.70 18.34 6.87
C ARG A 19 1.63 17.14 7.03
N ARG A 20 1.22 15.97 6.52
CA ARG A 20 2.03 14.75 6.56
C ARG A 20 2.03 14.09 5.19
N HIS A 21 3.22 13.75 4.72
CA HIS A 21 3.42 12.95 3.53
C HIS A 21 3.97 11.59 3.95
N MET A 22 3.41 10.52 3.41
CA MET A 22 3.91 9.16 3.62
C MET A 22 3.85 8.41 2.29
N GLY A 23 4.83 7.55 2.05
CA GLY A 23 4.75 6.58 0.97
C GLY A 23 4.20 5.27 1.52
N HIS A 24 3.17 4.73 0.89
CA HIS A 24 2.78 3.34 1.11
C HIS A 24 3.27 2.49 -0.06
N ARG A 25 3.89 1.35 0.24
CA ARG A 25 4.22 0.33 -0.75
C ARG A 25 3.54 -0.94 -0.29
N GLN A 26 2.49 -1.31 -0.98
CA GLN A 26 1.74 -2.51 -0.64
C GLN A 26 2.64 -3.73 -0.84
N GLN A 27 2.71 -4.60 0.16
CA GLN A 27 3.34 -5.90 0.00
C GLN A 27 2.30 -6.84 -0.58
N TYR A 28 2.64 -7.47 -1.70
CA TYR A 28 1.82 -8.48 -2.34
C TYR A 28 2.48 -9.85 -2.20
N THR A 29 1.62 -10.85 -2.10
CA THR A 29 2.00 -12.25 -2.11
C THR A 29 1.62 -12.82 -3.46
N ARG A 30 2.60 -13.40 -4.16
CA ARG A 30 2.35 -14.14 -5.38
C ARG A 30 2.06 -15.59 -5.01
N LEU A 31 0.88 -16.06 -5.35
CA LEU A 31 0.45 -17.44 -5.10
C LEU A 31 0.42 -18.20 -6.44
N ARG A 32 0.86 -19.45 -6.40
CA ARG A 32 0.68 -20.42 -7.49
C ARG A 32 -0.36 -21.42 -6.99
N VAL A 33 -1.39 -21.64 -7.79
CA VAL A 33 -2.39 -22.67 -7.50
C VAL A 33 -1.96 -23.92 -8.25
N ASP A 34 -1.66 -24.98 -7.49
CA ASP A 34 -1.12 -26.23 -8.05
C ASP A 34 -2.23 -27.22 -8.39
N GLU A 35 -3.27 -27.28 -7.57
CA GLU A 35 -4.39 -28.19 -7.76
C GLU A 35 -5.66 -27.58 -7.15
N ILE A 36 -6.81 -27.90 -7.75
CA ILE A 36 -8.12 -27.62 -7.20
C ILE A 36 -8.91 -28.94 -7.25
N VAL A 37 -9.18 -29.51 -6.08
CA VAL A 37 -10.01 -30.70 -5.91
C VAL A 37 -11.45 -30.30 -5.59
N VAL A 38 -12.40 -31.09 -6.09
CA VAL A 38 -13.86 -30.88 -5.99
C VAL A 38 -14.44 -31.70 -4.84
#